data_AF-A0A369Q0P4-F1
#
_entry.id   AF-A0A369Q0P4-F1
#
_cell.length_a   1.000
_cell.length_b   1.000
_cell.length_c   1.000
_cell.angle_alpha   90.00
_cell.angle_beta   90.00
_cell.angle_gamma   90.00
#
_symmetry.space_group_name_H-M   'P 1'
#
loop_
_entity.id
_entity.type
_entity.pdbx_description
1 polymer ?
#
loop_
_entity_poly.entity_id
_entity_poly.type
_entity_poly.pdbx_seq_one_letter_code
_entity_poly.pdbx_strand_id
1 'polypeptide(L)'
;MAKITIINILICLVISNNCLAQNLQVDSIKAIAISDAKLFRLDQATLKKFKKNKNSNSDYFKPNIYTTRNITLLSDSTYVKQFREIAYNQSLKRKTTGHYVLIGGVALVGSLLIISLVALNNIHIK
;
A
#
# COMPACT_ATOMS: atom_id res chain seq x y z
N MET A 1 -49.97 -1.77 -27.14
CA MET A 1 -48.61 -1.18 -27.28
C MET A 1 -47.79 -1.27 -25.99
N ALA A 2 -48.32 -0.90 -24.81
CA ALA A 2 -47.59 -0.96 -23.52
C ALA A 2 -47.06 -2.36 -23.09
N LYS A 3 -47.67 -3.46 -23.57
CA LYS A 3 -47.20 -4.83 -23.26
C LYS A 3 -45.87 -5.16 -23.96
N ILE A 4 -45.65 -4.63 -25.16
CA ILE A 4 -44.44 -4.88 -25.96
C ILE A 4 -43.25 -4.11 -25.35
N THR A 5 -43.50 -2.92 -24.83
CA THR A 5 -42.47 -2.12 -24.14
C THR A 5 -41.99 -2.78 -22.85
N ILE A 6 -42.88 -3.42 -22.09
CA ILE A 6 -42.51 -4.15 -20.86
C ILE A 6 -41.63 -5.36 -21.19
N ILE A 7 -41.94 -6.09 -22.25
CA ILE A 7 -41.15 -7.26 -22.69
C ILE A 7 -39.73 -6.83 -23.12
N ASN A 8 -39.61 -5.73 -23.86
CA ASN A 8 -38.30 -5.21 -24.27
C ASN A 8 -37.45 -4.75 -23.08
N ILE A 9 -38.07 -4.12 -22.07
CA ILE A 9 -37.38 -3.73 -20.84
C ILE A 9 -36.89 -4.96 -20.06
N LEU A 10 -37.71 -6.01 -20.00
CA LEU A 10 -37.35 -7.25 -19.31
C LEU A 10 -36.16 -7.96 -19.98
N ILE A 11 -36.11 -7.97 -21.31
CA ILE A 11 -35.00 -8.55 -22.08
C ILE A 11 -33.70 -7.76 -21.85
N CYS A 12 -33.76 -6.42 -21.82
CA CYS A 12 -32.59 -5.59 -21.54
C CYS A 12 -32.01 -5.82 -20.14
N LEU A 13 -32.86 -6.05 -19.13
CA LEU A 13 -32.45 -6.33 -17.75
C LEU A 13 -31.74 -7.69 -17.58
N VAL A 14 -32.10 -8.68 -18.41
CA VAL A 14 -31.46 -10.01 -18.36
C VAL A 14 -30.08 -9.98 -19.01
N ILE A 15 -29.89 -9.17 -20.06
CA ILE A 15 -28.60 -9.05 -20.76
C ILE A 15 -27.58 -8.27 -19.91
N SER A 16 -28.02 -7.24 -19.16
CA SER A 16 -27.12 -6.45 -18.31
C SER A 16 -26.55 -7.22 -17.12
N ASN A 17 -27.27 -8.21 -16.58
CA ASN A 17 -26.80 -9.03 -15.47
C ASN A 17 -25.72 -10.06 -15.84
N ASN A 18 -25.53 -10.34 -17.13
CA ASN A 18 -24.50 -11.28 -17.60
C ASN A 18 -23.14 -10.62 -17.88
N CYS A 19 -23.03 -9.30 -17.70
CA CYS A 19 -21.77 -8.60 -17.77
C CYS A 19 -21.02 -8.67 -16.43
N LEU A 20 -20.72 -9.89 -15.97
CA LEU A 20 -19.68 -10.08 -14.97
C LEU A 20 -18.35 -9.87 -15.68
N ALA A 21 -17.82 -8.65 -15.57
CA ALA A 21 -16.48 -8.34 -16.06
C ALA A 21 -15.51 -9.40 -15.53
N GLN A 22 -14.91 -10.16 -16.46
CA GLN A 22 -13.91 -11.15 -16.11
C GLN A 22 -12.77 -10.43 -15.40
N ASN A 23 -12.59 -10.71 -14.12
CA ASN A 23 -11.48 -10.19 -13.34
C ASN A 23 -10.23 -10.86 -13.93
N LEU A 24 -9.54 -10.13 -14.82
CA LEU A 24 -8.39 -10.64 -15.56
C LEU A 24 -7.45 -11.33 -14.58
N GLN A 25 -7.10 -12.58 -14.89
CA GLN A 25 -6.10 -13.33 -14.15
C GLN A 25 -4.90 -12.41 -13.95
N VAL A 26 -4.60 -12.06 -12.70
CA VAL A 26 -3.45 -11.20 -12.38
C VAL A 26 -2.24 -11.88 -13.01
N ASP A 27 -1.64 -11.24 -14.03
CA ASP A 27 -0.51 -11.79 -14.76
C ASP A 27 0.50 -12.38 -13.76
N SER A 28 0.90 -13.64 -13.97
CA SER A 28 1.80 -14.35 -13.08
C SER A 28 3.05 -13.53 -12.76
N ILE A 29 3.55 -12.79 -13.75
CA ILE A 29 4.68 -11.86 -13.63
C ILE A 29 4.38 -10.71 -12.64
N LYS A 30 3.18 -10.11 -12.72
CA LYS A 30 2.77 -9.04 -11.80
C LYS A 30 2.66 -9.55 -10.37
N ALA A 31 2.11 -10.74 -10.18
CA ALA A 31 2.03 -11.38 -8.85
C ALA A 31 3.44 -11.62 -8.26
N ILE A 32 4.38 -12.11 -9.08
CA ILE A 32 5.78 -12.29 -8.67
C ILE A 32 6.42 -10.94 -8.33
N ALA A 33 6.25 -9.92 -9.16
CA ALA A 33 6.76 -8.57 -8.91
C ALA A 33 6.22 -7.97 -7.59
N ILE A 34 4.93 -8.18 -7.27
CA ILE A 34 4.34 -7.76 -6.00
C ILE A 34 5.00 -8.49 -4.82
N SER A 35 5.17 -9.80 -4.92
CA SER A 35 5.79 -10.61 -3.87
C SER A 35 7.21 -10.14 -3.58
N ASP A 36 8.02 -9.97 -4.63
CA ASP A 36 9.43 -9.59 -4.51
C ASP A 36 9.56 -8.14 -4.02
N ALA A 37 8.75 -7.21 -4.54
CA ALA A 37 8.79 -5.81 -4.14
C ALA A 37 8.30 -5.56 -2.70
N LYS A 38 7.50 -6.46 -2.10
CA LYS A 38 7.11 -6.34 -0.68
C LYS A 38 8.28 -6.48 0.29
N LEU A 39 9.30 -7.25 -0.10
CA LEU A 39 10.51 -7.45 0.71
C LEU A 39 11.52 -6.33 0.51
N PHE A 40 11.40 -5.59 -0.59
CA PHE A 40 12.28 -4.47 -0.92
C PHE A 40 12.13 -3.31 0.07
N ARG A 41 13.27 -2.84 0.61
CA ARG A 41 13.30 -1.70 1.53
C ARG A 41 14.53 -0.83 1.26
N LEU A 42 14.31 0.46 1.04
CA LEU A 42 15.38 1.44 1.02
C LEU A 42 16.03 1.59 2.40
N ASP A 43 17.33 1.85 2.40
CA ASP A 43 18.06 2.33 3.56
C ASP A 43 17.49 3.70 4.02
N GLN A 44 17.66 4.05 5.29
CA GLN A 44 17.10 5.28 5.85
C GLN A 44 17.68 6.55 5.19
N ALA A 45 18.98 6.58 4.89
CA ALA A 45 19.65 7.69 4.23
C ALA A 45 19.13 7.89 2.80
N THR A 46 19.04 6.82 2.01
CA THR A 46 18.49 6.85 0.65
C THR A 46 17.00 7.19 0.68
N LEU A 47 16.23 6.65 1.63
CA LEU A 47 14.81 7.01 1.80
C LEU A 47 14.64 8.50 2.10
N LYS A 48 15.51 9.09 2.93
CA LYS A 48 15.49 10.53 3.22
C LYS A 48 15.78 11.37 1.97
N LYS A 49 16.79 10.98 1.19
CA LYS A 49 17.12 11.61 -0.10
C LYS A 49 15.96 11.48 -1.10
N PHE A 50 15.40 10.28 -1.23
CA PHE A 50 14.24 9.99 -2.06
C PHE A 50 13.05 10.87 -1.67
N LYS A 51 12.70 10.96 -0.39
CA LYS A 51 11.57 11.79 0.07
C LYS A 51 11.73 13.27 -0.21
N LYS A 52 12.98 13.76 -0.30
CA LYS A 52 13.27 15.15 -0.66
C LYS A 52 12.97 15.45 -2.13
N ASN A 53 13.27 14.51 -3.04
CA ASN A 53 13.20 14.76 -4.50
C ASN A 53 12.22 13.85 -5.27
N LYS A 54 11.47 12.98 -4.58
CA LYS A 54 10.40 12.07 -5.06
C LYS A 54 10.54 11.58 -6.51
N ASN A 55 11.76 11.22 -6.94
CA ASN A 55 12.01 10.84 -8.32
C ASN A 55 11.68 9.36 -8.52
N SER A 56 10.61 9.08 -9.27
CA SER A 56 10.16 7.73 -9.62
C SER A 56 11.13 6.99 -10.55
N ASN A 57 11.88 7.73 -11.39
CA ASN A 57 12.86 7.19 -12.32
C ASN A 57 14.24 6.95 -11.71
N SER A 58 14.40 7.18 -10.41
CA SER A 58 15.66 6.87 -9.72
C SER A 58 16.00 5.37 -9.79
N ASP A 59 17.30 5.07 -9.85
CA ASP A 59 17.81 3.69 -9.85
C ASP A 59 17.62 2.98 -8.51
N TYR A 60 17.19 3.71 -7.48
CA TYR A 60 16.93 3.16 -6.15
C TYR A 60 15.96 1.98 -6.17
N PHE A 61 15.03 1.94 -7.12
CA PHE A 61 13.98 0.92 -7.17
C PHE A 61 14.26 -0.20 -8.19
N LYS A 62 15.46 -0.25 -8.76
CA LYS A 62 15.81 -1.26 -9.77
C LYS A 62 15.95 -2.64 -9.09
N PRO A 63 15.25 -3.68 -9.57
CA PRO A 63 15.42 -5.02 -9.03
C PRO A 63 16.83 -5.54 -9.35
N ASN A 64 17.39 -6.34 -8.43
CA ASN A 64 18.69 -6.99 -8.56
C ASN A 64 18.60 -8.44 -8.09
N ILE A 65 19.71 -9.18 -8.18
CA ILE A 65 19.81 -10.60 -7.82
C ILE A 65 19.44 -10.91 -6.35
N TYR A 66 19.47 -9.92 -5.47
CA TYR A 66 19.12 -10.08 -4.06
C TYR A 66 17.65 -9.77 -3.76
N THR A 67 16.98 -9.02 -4.64
CA THR A 67 15.58 -8.59 -4.46
C THR A 67 14.59 -9.44 -5.24
N THR A 68 15.05 -10.14 -6.28
CA THR A 68 14.24 -11.08 -7.07
C THR A 68 14.51 -12.52 -6.66
N ARG A 69 13.48 -13.37 -6.72
CA ARG A 69 13.64 -14.82 -6.58
C ARG A 69 14.04 -15.50 -7.89
N ASN A 70 13.70 -14.87 -9.03
CA ASN A 70 14.00 -15.39 -10.35
C ASN A 70 14.83 -14.38 -11.14
N ILE A 71 16.08 -14.74 -11.41
CA ILE A 71 17.06 -13.88 -12.08
C ILE A 71 16.67 -13.65 -13.54
N THR A 72 15.97 -14.59 -14.19
CA THR A 72 15.55 -14.43 -15.60
C THR A 72 14.52 -13.31 -15.78
N LEU A 73 13.81 -12.93 -14.72
CA LEU A 73 12.84 -11.82 -14.75
C LEU A 73 13.51 -10.45 -14.72
N LEU A 74 14.80 -10.35 -14.39
CA LEU A 74 15.51 -9.06 -14.38
C LEU A 74 15.65 -8.45 -15.78
N SER A 75 15.64 -9.28 -16.83
CA SER A 75 15.60 -8.83 -18.22
C SER A 75 14.19 -8.52 -18.73
N ASP A 76 13.14 -8.92 -18.00
CA ASP A 76 11.76 -8.67 -18.40
C ASP A 76 11.36 -7.22 -18.04
N SER A 77 11.03 -6.44 -19.08
CA SER A 77 10.68 -5.02 -18.92
C SER A 77 9.38 -4.81 -18.14
N THR A 78 8.43 -5.74 -18.26
CA THR A 78 7.15 -5.70 -17.56
C THR A 78 7.36 -5.97 -16.07
N TYR A 79 8.13 -6.99 -15.73
CA TYR A 79 8.52 -7.28 -14.35
C TYR A 79 9.23 -6.09 -13.71
N VAL A 80 10.25 -5.55 -14.37
CA VAL A 80 11.04 -4.43 -13.85
C VAL A 80 10.15 -3.20 -13.62
N LYS A 81 9.24 -2.89 -14.55
CA LYS A 81 8.31 -1.77 -14.41
C LYS A 81 7.37 -1.94 -13.23
N GLN A 82 6.74 -3.11 -13.10
CA GLN A 82 5.83 -3.43 -11.99
C GLN A 82 6.56 -3.38 -10.65
N PHE A 83 7.73 -3.99 -10.55
CA PHE A 83 8.54 -3.98 -9.34
C PHE A 83 8.88 -2.54 -8.91
N ARG A 84 9.35 -1.70 -9.84
CA ARG A 84 9.71 -0.31 -9.57
C ARG A 84 8.53 0.50 -9.05
N GLU A 85 7.37 0.37 -9.70
CA GLU A 85 6.15 1.08 -9.31
C GLU A 85 5.70 0.71 -7.88
N ILE A 86 5.72 -0.59 -7.57
CA ILE A 86 5.31 -1.12 -6.28
C ILE A 86 6.32 -0.69 -5.18
N ALA A 87 7.61 -0.79 -5.44
CA ALA A 87 8.67 -0.39 -4.53
C ALA A 87 8.66 1.13 -4.25
N TYR A 88 8.41 1.95 -5.28
CA TYR A 88 8.25 3.40 -5.17
C TYR A 88 7.05 3.76 -4.29
N ASN A 89 5.89 3.18 -4.56
CA ASN A 89 4.66 3.45 -3.81
C ASN A 89 4.76 3.02 -2.35
N GLN A 90 5.42 1.90 -2.06
CA GLN A 90 5.71 1.49 -0.68
C GLN A 90 6.64 2.48 0.02
N SER A 91 7.68 2.94 -0.67
CA SER A 91 8.65 3.89 -0.10
C SER A 91 8.06 5.27 0.16
N LEU A 92 7.07 5.70 -0.64
CA LEU A 92 6.29 6.91 -0.36
C LEU A 92 5.49 6.80 0.94
N LYS A 93 4.80 5.67 1.15
CA LYS A 93 3.93 5.45 2.31
C LYS A 93 4.70 5.16 3.60
N ARG A 94 5.92 4.63 3.49
CA ARG A 94 6.74 4.22 4.63
C ARG A 94 7.04 5.41 5.56
N LYS A 95 6.60 5.32 6.81
CA LYS A 95 7.00 6.25 7.89
C LYS A 95 8.35 5.83 8.48
N THR A 96 9.10 6.78 9.02
CA THR A 96 10.38 6.51 9.68
C THR A 96 10.13 5.97 11.09
N THR A 97 11.03 5.15 11.62
CA THR A 97 10.95 4.62 12.99
C THR A 97 10.78 5.74 14.02
N GLY A 98 11.46 6.88 13.82
CA GLY A 98 11.31 8.05 14.68
C GLY A 98 9.88 8.58 14.78
N HIS A 99 9.06 8.46 13.74
CA HIS A 99 7.66 8.88 13.80
C HIS A 99 6.84 8.00 14.74
N TYR A 100 7.08 6.69 14.72
CA TYR A 100 6.40 5.74 15.62
C TYR A 100 6.85 5.92 17.08
N VAL A 101 8.15 6.14 17.30
CA VAL A 101 8.69 6.41 18.65
C VAL A 101 8.13 7.72 19.21
N LEU A 102 8.02 8.76 18.39
CA LEU A 102 7.50 10.06 18.84
C LEU A 102 6.00 9.97 19.20
N ILE A 103 5.18 9.33 18.37
CA ILE A 103 3.75 9.16 18.66
C ILE A 103 3.54 8.28 19.90
N GLY A 104 4.27 7.16 20.00
CA GLY A 104 4.19 6.26 21.15
C GLY A 104 4.64 6.93 22.45
N GLY A 105 5.72 7.72 22.39
CA GLY A 105 6.23 8.49 23.54
C GLY A 105 5.23 9.54 24.03
N VAL A 106 4.66 10.34 23.12
CA VAL A 106 3.65 11.36 23.50
C VAL A 106 2.41 10.72 24.11
N ALA A 107 1.94 9.60 23.56
CA ALA A 107 0.77 8.89 24.10
C ALA A 107 1.01 8.33 25.52
N LEU A 108 2.20 7.78 25.79
CA LEU A 108 2.56 7.29 27.11
C LEU A 108 2.65 8.41 28.16
N VAL A 109 3.32 9.52 27.83
CA VAL A 109 3.42 10.65 28.76
C VAL A 109 2.05 11.26 29.03
N GLY A 110 1.22 11.42 28.00
CA GLY A 110 -0.14 11.94 28.15
C GLY A 110 -1.03 11.06 29.04
N SER A 111 -0.98 9.74 28.87
CA SER A 111 -1.76 8.82 29.70
C SER A 111 -1.32 8.82 31.18
N LEU A 112 -0.01 8.87 31.45
CA LEU A 112 0.52 8.96 32.82
C LEU A 112 0.11 10.26 33.53
N LEU A 113 0.10 11.39 32.82
CA LEU A 113 -0.35 12.67 33.38
C LEU A 113 -1.83 12.64 33.78
N ILE A 114 -2.69 12.08 32.92
CA ILE A 114 -4.13 11.96 33.21
C ILE A 114 -4.36 11.06 34.43
N ILE A 115 -3.70 9.90 34.50
CA ILE A 115 -3.81 8.99 35.65
C ILE A 115 -3.37 9.69 36.94
N SER A 116 -2.25 10.42 36.90
CA SER A 116 -1.73 11.13 38.06
C SER A 116 -2.68 12.23 38.54
N LEU A 117 -3.27 12.99 37.62
CA LEU A 117 -4.28 14.01 37.93
C LEU A 117 -5.55 13.41 38.55
N VAL A 118 -6.05 12.29 38.01
CA VAL A 118 -7.22 11.59 38.56
C VAL A 118 -6.93 11.05 39.96
N ALA A 119 -5.74 10.47 40.18
CA ALA A 119 -5.32 9.99 41.48
C ALA A 119 -5.23 11.14 42.52
N LEU A 120 -4.65 12.28 42.14
CA LEU A 120 -4.58 13.48 42.99
C LEU A 120 -5.97 14.01 43.36
N ASN A 121 -6.87 14.14 42.38
CA ASN A 121 -8.23 14.61 42.63
C ASN A 121 -9.01 13.65 43.54
N ASN A 122 -8.85 12.33 43.38
CA ASN A 122 -9.52 11.35 44.25
C ASN A 122 -8.98 11.33 45.68
N ILE A 123 -7.70 11.66 45.88
CA ILE A 123 -7.12 11.77 47.23
C ILE A 123 -7.64 13.04 47.93
N HIS A 124 -7.89 14.12 47.19
CA HIS A 124 -8.31 15.40 47.76
C HIS A 124 -9.81 15.47 48.14
N ILE A 125 -10.61 14.51 47.66
CA ILE A 125 -12.06 14.40 47.91
C ILE A 125 -12.38 13.42 49.07
N LYS A 126 -11.38 12.69 49.58
CA LYS A 126 -11.48 11.86 50.80
C LYS A 126 -10.97 12.62 52.02
#